data_AF-A0A7J2HHK1-F1
#
_entry.id   AF-A0A7J2HHK1-F1
#
_cell.length_a   1.000
_cell.length_b   1.000
_cell.length_c   1.000
_cell.angle_alpha   90.00
_cell.angle_beta   90.00
_cell.angle_gamma   90.00
#
_symmetry.space_group_name_H-M   'P 1'
#
loop_
_entity.id
_entity.type
_entity.pdbx_description
1 polymer ?
#
loop_
_entity_poly.entity_id
_entity_poly.type
_entity_poly.pdbx_seq_one_letter_code
_entity_poly.pdbx_strand_id
1 'polypeptide(L)'
;MGYGTHRAVRRGPAALILMLIVFLIIAFIVISQVIQLTLNFWEFGDLFIRPFYYSLIGGLVLSAIAFFRVDFINRRSLTFWLLSLLLKFYRRAGYIEFSYIDFSAYKLGTRRFLAWQITKLIGGALIFSNSLFGMALTAALAGADLGAQNIPKLFALPFTPISAADVSPALKVISAAPALIAILPPILSALWARLVILVGLTMIVKAASSSLVEYLRTGVLRIPLETIDALIALASAWIGFTLFFPSYIDYNTKVYILGALAIAALFLLFTYLDKRKPGFAYAFKIKFGTIAMILLLVATVATIQNSIADARKVEWLGPYVKQEIEVNRYLADISDITVRPYNFTENSSQSQADLSEVEEELSVIRLWDWGAAFTKLKPEIGLIPYVDFEDSDIIRFRNRIYWSASMKPILPRGVELENIWYNEHLVYTHVPNGFLLLDANNGTIVDSSTFFKQRRI
;
A
#
# COMPACT_ATOMS: atom_id res chain seq x y z
N MET A 1 -55.37 -44.68 14.40
CA MET A 1 -55.05 -45.05 13.00
C MET A 1 -54.86 -43.78 12.20
N GLY A 2 -53.70 -43.61 11.56
CA GLY A 2 -53.38 -42.44 10.75
C GLY A 2 -51.88 -42.36 10.48
N TYR A 3 -51.35 -43.32 9.71
CA TYR A 3 -49.94 -43.35 9.30
C TYR A 3 -49.68 -42.25 8.28
N GLY A 4 -48.91 -41.22 8.66
CA GLY A 4 -48.38 -40.21 7.76
C GLY A 4 -47.27 -40.80 6.89
N THR A 5 -47.55 -40.97 5.60
CA THR A 5 -46.59 -41.41 4.59
C THR A 5 -45.53 -40.32 4.36
N HIS A 6 -44.29 -40.59 4.75
CA HIS A 6 -43.13 -39.81 4.31
C HIS A 6 -42.99 -39.92 2.78
N ARG A 7 -43.33 -38.86 2.05
CA ARG A 7 -43.01 -38.75 0.62
C ARG A 7 -41.50 -38.61 0.46
N ALA A 8 -40.84 -39.70 0.06
CA ALA A 8 -39.49 -39.65 -0.46
C ALA A 8 -39.48 -38.75 -1.70
N VAL A 9 -38.78 -37.62 -1.64
CA VAL A 9 -38.53 -36.75 -2.79
C VAL A 9 -37.68 -37.55 -3.78
N ARG A 10 -38.33 -38.21 -4.75
CA ARG A 10 -37.65 -38.82 -5.91
C ARG A 10 -36.92 -37.70 -6.64
N ARG A 11 -35.59 -37.69 -6.57
CA ARG A 11 -34.74 -36.82 -7.39
C ARG A 11 -35.10 -37.10 -8.85
N GLY A 12 -35.68 -36.12 -9.55
CA GLY A 12 -36.07 -36.28 -10.95
C GLY A 12 -34.86 -36.60 -11.84
N PRO A 13 -35.07 -37.20 -13.03
CA PRO A 13 -33.99 -37.55 -13.96
C PRO A 13 -33.10 -36.36 -14.32
N ALA A 14 -33.65 -35.13 -14.35
CA ALA A 14 -32.89 -33.89 -14.55
C ALA A 14 -31.84 -33.62 -13.46
N ALA A 15 -32.10 -33.94 -12.19
CA ALA A 15 -31.13 -33.77 -11.11
C ALA A 15 -29.99 -34.80 -11.19
N LEU A 16 -30.27 -36.01 -11.69
CA LEU A 16 -29.25 -37.03 -11.95
C LEU A 16 -28.37 -36.64 -13.13
N ILE A 17 -28.96 -36.12 -14.22
CA ILE A 17 -28.22 -35.60 -15.38
C ILE A 17 -27.33 -34.42 -14.98
N LEU A 18 -27.85 -33.47 -14.18
CA LEU A 18 -27.06 -32.34 -13.67
C LEU A 18 -25.87 -32.83 -12.82
N MET A 19 -26.09 -33.78 -11.90
CA MET A 19 -25.01 -34.36 -11.10
C MET A 19 -23.96 -35.07 -11.96
N LEU A 20 -24.38 -35.77 -13.02
CA LEU A 20 -23.47 -36.41 -13.98
C LEU A 20 -22.62 -35.36 -14.71
N ILE A 21 -23.23 -34.29 -15.20
CA ILE A 21 -22.53 -33.19 -15.89
C ILE A 21 -21.51 -32.54 -14.94
N VAL A 22 -21.91 -32.21 -13.72
CA VAL A 22 -21.00 -31.64 -12.71
C VAL A 22 -19.85 -32.59 -12.42
N PHE A 23 -20.12 -33.88 -12.28
CA PHE A 23 -19.09 -34.89 -12.08
C PHE A 23 -18.10 -34.95 -13.25
N LEU A 24 -18.59 -34.96 -14.50
CA LEU A 24 -17.74 -34.99 -15.69
C LEU A 24 -16.89 -33.73 -15.80
N ILE A 25 -17.42 -32.55 -15.48
CA ILE A 25 -16.67 -31.28 -15.45
C ILE A 25 -15.55 -31.36 -14.41
N ILE A 26 -15.86 -31.80 -13.19
CA ILE A 26 -14.85 -31.94 -12.12
C ILE A 26 -13.78 -32.95 -12.53
N ALA A 27 -14.18 -34.11 -13.08
CA ALA A 27 -13.25 -35.13 -13.54
C ALA A 27 -12.33 -34.60 -14.64
N PHE A 28 -12.88 -33.88 -15.63
CA PHE A 28 -12.10 -33.27 -16.70
C PHE A 28 -11.09 -32.26 -16.17
N ILE A 29 -11.50 -31.38 -15.24
CA ILE A 29 -10.59 -30.41 -14.60
C ILE A 29 -9.48 -31.15 -13.85
N VAL A 30 -9.82 -32.16 -13.03
CA VAL A 30 -8.82 -32.92 -12.27
C VAL A 30 -7.84 -33.62 -13.19
N ILE A 31 -8.31 -34.31 -14.24
CA ILE A 31 -7.45 -35.00 -15.20
C ILE A 31 -6.54 -33.99 -15.91
N SER A 32 -7.08 -32.88 -16.38
CA SER A 32 -6.31 -31.82 -17.06
C SER A 32 -5.21 -31.27 -16.15
N GLN A 33 -5.54 -30.96 -14.89
CA GLN A 33 -4.57 -30.47 -13.90
C GLN A 33 -3.50 -31.52 -13.55
N VAL A 34 -3.87 -32.79 -13.42
CA VAL A 34 -2.93 -33.89 -13.17
C VAL A 34 -1.97 -34.08 -14.35
N ILE A 35 -2.47 -34.02 -15.58
CA ILE A 35 -1.64 -34.11 -16.79
C ILE A 35 -0.65 -32.93 -16.82
N GLN A 36 -1.12 -31.70 -16.63
CA GLN A 36 -0.26 -30.52 -16.59
C GLN A 36 0.81 -30.62 -15.49
N LEU A 37 0.43 -31.02 -14.28
CA LEU A 37 1.36 -31.23 -13.18
C LEU A 37 2.41 -32.27 -13.52
N THR A 38 1.99 -33.41 -14.08
CA THR A 38 2.88 -34.53 -14.40
C THR A 38 3.85 -34.17 -15.52
N LEU A 39 3.36 -33.54 -16.60
CA LEU A 39 4.20 -33.10 -17.71
C LEU A 39 5.22 -32.06 -17.27
N ASN A 40 4.80 -31.05 -16.49
CA ASN A 40 5.72 -30.05 -15.96
C ASN A 40 6.75 -30.66 -14.99
N PHE A 41 6.34 -31.63 -14.17
CA PHE A 41 7.27 -32.35 -13.29
C PHE A 41 8.29 -33.17 -14.10
N TRP A 42 7.87 -33.81 -15.19
CA TRP A 42 8.76 -34.57 -16.07
C TRP A 42 9.73 -33.66 -16.84
N GLU A 43 9.25 -32.52 -17.35
CA GLU A 43 10.06 -31.61 -18.16
C GLU A 43 11.03 -30.77 -17.32
N PHE A 44 10.57 -30.23 -16.19
CA PHE A 44 11.32 -29.23 -15.42
C PHE A 44 11.79 -29.73 -14.04
N GLY A 45 11.29 -30.87 -13.56
CA GLY A 45 11.70 -31.50 -12.29
C GLY A 45 11.73 -30.52 -11.11
N ASP A 46 12.91 -30.34 -10.53
CA ASP A 46 13.16 -29.45 -9.39
C ASP A 46 12.77 -28.00 -9.65
N LEU A 47 12.98 -27.48 -10.86
CA LEU A 47 12.65 -26.09 -11.18
C LEU A 47 11.14 -25.83 -11.10
N PHE A 48 10.33 -26.85 -11.40
CA PHE A 48 8.89 -26.78 -11.24
C PHE A 48 8.45 -26.91 -9.78
N ILE A 49 9.09 -27.79 -8.99
CA ILE A 49 8.69 -28.05 -7.59
C ILE A 49 9.15 -26.95 -6.62
N ARG A 50 10.32 -26.35 -6.82
CA ARG A 50 10.92 -25.36 -5.91
C ARG A 50 9.97 -24.20 -5.55
N PRO A 51 9.28 -23.55 -6.51
CA PRO A 51 8.31 -22.51 -6.19
C PRO A 51 7.20 -22.99 -5.24
N PHE A 52 6.65 -24.19 -5.45
CA PHE A 52 5.63 -24.78 -4.57
C PHE A 52 6.17 -25.10 -3.18
N TYR A 53 7.38 -25.66 -3.11
CA TYR A 53 8.05 -25.96 -1.86
C TYR A 53 8.28 -24.70 -1.02
N TYR A 54 8.87 -23.66 -1.60
CA TYR A 54 9.09 -22.40 -0.89
C TYR A 54 7.77 -21.69 -0.56
N SER A 55 6.82 -21.70 -1.49
CA SER A 55 5.47 -21.19 -1.27
C SER A 55 4.78 -21.83 -0.06
N LEU A 56 4.88 -23.16 0.07
CA LEU A 56 4.30 -23.91 1.19
C LEU A 56 4.99 -23.57 2.51
N ILE A 57 6.33 -23.53 2.54
CA ILE A 57 7.09 -23.15 3.75
C ILE A 57 6.72 -21.72 4.17
N GLY A 58 6.78 -20.78 3.23
CA GLY A 58 6.46 -19.39 3.48
C GLY A 58 5.02 -19.24 3.97
N GLY A 59 4.07 -19.90 3.30
CA GLY A 59 2.67 -19.92 3.68
C GLY A 59 2.43 -20.47 5.08
N LEU A 60 3.04 -21.61 5.43
CA LEU A 60 2.88 -22.21 6.77
C LEU A 60 3.42 -21.28 7.87
N VAL A 61 4.60 -20.70 7.68
CA VAL A 61 5.21 -19.80 8.67
C VAL A 61 4.39 -18.52 8.83
N LEU A 62 4.02 -17.87 7.73
CA LEU A 62 3.21 -16.65 7.76
C LEU A 62 1.81 -16.91 8.32
N SER A 63 1.20 -18.05 7.98
CA SER A 63 -0.08 -18.46 8.54
C SER A 63 0.00 -18.72 10.06
N ALA A 64 1.10 -19.30 10.53
CA ALA A 64 1.34 -19.48 11.96
C ALA A 64 1.38 -18.12 12.67
N ILE A 65 2.12 -17.16 12.11
CA ILE A 65 2.20 -15.79 12.63
C ILE A 65 0.81 -15.12 12.64
N ALA A 66 0.07 -15.22 11.54
CA ALA A 66 -1.22 -14.56 11.37
C ALA A 66 -2.35 -15.16 12.25
N PHE A 67 -2.47 -16.49 12.29
CA PHE A 67 -3.69 -17.15 12.78
C PHE A 67 -3.52 -18.05 13.99
N PHE A 68 -2.31 -18.48 14.32
CA PHE A 68 -2.09 -19.42 15.43
C PHE A 68 -2.25 -18.71 16.79
N ARG A 69 -3.22 -19.18 17.59
CA ARG A 69 -3.47 -18.68 18.95
C ARG A 69 -2.83 -19.58 19.99
N VAL A 70 -2.10 -18.96 20.91
CA VAL A 70 -1.49 -19.62 22.09
C VAL A 70 -2.40 -19.53 23.34
N ASP A 71 -3.56 -18.90 23.23
CA ASP A 71 -4.52 -18.76 24.35
C ASP A 71 -5.33 -20.07 24.58
N PHE A 72 -4.64 -21.07 25.11
CA PHE A 72 -5.22 -22.36 25.51
C PHE A 72 -6.06 -22.28 26.79
N ILE A 73 -6.07 -21.14 27.48
CA ILE A 73 -6.88 -20.91 28.68
C ILE A 73 -8.31 -20.53 28.28
N ASN A 74 -8.47 -19.50 27.45
CA ASN A 74 -9.80 -19.03 27.03
C ASN A 74 -10.38 -19.85 25.87
N ARG A 75 -9.54 -20.33 24.93
CA ARG A 75 -9.94 -21.20 23.80
C ARG A 75 -11.15 -20.70 23.01
N ARG A 76 -11.26 -19.38 22.85
CA ARG A 76 -12.36 -18.75 22.10
C ARG A 76 -12.11 -18.85 20.60
N SER A 77 -13.16 -19.18 19.84
CA SER A 77 -13.15 -19.15 18.38
C SER A 77 -14.41 -18.48 17.85
N LEU A 78 -14.24 -17.43 17.06
CA LEU A 78 -15.34 -16.71 16.42
C LEU A 78 -16.12 -17.61 15.45
N THR A 79 -15.42 -18.42 14.66
CA THR A 79 -16.04 -19.30 13.66
C THR A 79 -16.96 -20.33 14.31
N PHE A 80 -16.47 -21.03 15.34
CA PHE A 80 -17.26 -22.05 16.02
C PHE A 80 -18.34 -21.46 16.92
N TRP A 81 -18.12 -20.27 17.48
CA TRP A 81 -19.17 -19.55 18.19
C TRP A 81 -20.32 -19.20 17.23
N LEU A 82 -20.02 -18.55 16.09
CA LEU A 82 -21.01 -18.19 15.09
C LEU A 82 -21.75 -19.41 14.54
N LEU A 83 -21.01 -20.47 14.18
CA LEU A 83 -21.61 -21.72 13.72
C LEU A 83 -22.54 -22.32 14.78
N SER A 84 -22.13 -22.31 16.05
CA SER A 84 -22.96 -22.82 17.14
C SER A 84 -24.23 -21.99 17.33
N LEU A 85 -24.16 -20.67 17.12
CA LEU A 85 -25.29 -19.77 17.21
C LEU A 85 -26.29 -20.02 16.06
N LEU A 86 -25.80 -20.11 14.82
CA LEU A 86 -26.63 -20.41 13.64
C LEU A 86 -27.31 -21.79 13.74
N LEU A 87 -26.57 -22.82 14.14
CA LEU A 87 -27.13 -24.17 14.29
C LEU A 87 -28.20 -24.24 15.38
N LYS A 88 -28.00 -23.53 16.50
CA LYS A 88 -28.99 -23.48 17.58
C LYS A 88 -30.23 -22.69 17.19
N PHE A 89 -30.05 -21.56 16.52
CA PHE A 89 -31.14 -20.76 15.98
C PHE A 89 -32.04 -21.58 15.06
N TYR A 90 -31.44 -22.32 14.13
CA TYR A 90 -32.16 -23.18 13.20
C TYR A 90 -32.88 -24.34 13.90
N ARG A 91 -32.18 -25.06 14.81
CA ARG A 91 -32.76 -26.24 15.49
C ARG A 91 -33.85 -25.89 16.50
N ARG A 92 -33.84 -24.69 17.07
CA ARG A 92 -34.78 -24.25 18.12
C ARG A 92 -35.83 -23.26 17.59
N ALA A 93 -36.09 -23.24 16.28
CA ALA A 93 -37.11 -22.42 15.64
C ALA A 93 -37.09 -20.94 16.10
N GLY A 94 -35.90 -20.36 16.23
CA GLY A 94 -35.71 -18.97 16.62
C GLY A 94 -35.48 -18.69 18.10
N TYR A 95 -35.62 -19.67 19.00
CA TYR A 95 -35.36 -19.47 20.43
C TYR A 95 -33.87 -19.63 20.78
N ILE A 96 -33.22 -18.53 21.21
CA ILE A 96 -31.82 -18.52 21.68
C ILE A 96 -31.75 -17.94 23.10
N GLU A 97 -31.16 -18.69 24.03
CA GLU A 97 -30.82 -18.18 25.37
C GLU A 97 -29.74 -17.10 25.29
N PHE A 98 -29.84 -16.05 26.11
CA PHE A 98 -28.87 -14.96 26.12
C PHE A 98 -27.42 -15.40 26.38
N SER A 99 -27.21 -16.51 27.10
CA SER A 99 -25.90 -17.11 27.35
C SER A 99 -25.17 -17.58 26.09
N TYR A 100 -25.90 -17.92 25.01
CA TYR A 100 -25.32 -18.34 23.74
C TYR A 100 -24.95 -17.17 22.84
N ILE A 101 -25.59 -16.01 23.05
CA ILE A 101 -25.27 -14.77 22.33
C ILE A 101 -23.97 -14.18 22.87
N ASP A 102 -23.68 -14.29 24.16
CA ASP A 102 -22.45 -13.76 24.74
C ASP A 102 -21.20 -14.54 24.28
N PHE A 103 -20.40 -13.94 23.39
CA PHE A 103 -19.15 -14.54 22.92
C PHE A 103 -18.12 -14.68 24.05
N SER A 104 -18.20 -13.83 25.08
CA SER A 104 -17.26 -13.88 26.20
C SER A 104 -17.40 -15.18 27.00
N ALA A 105 -18.60 -15.74 27.07
CA ALA A 105 -18.89 -17.01 27.74
C ALA A 105 -18.51 -18.24 26.90
N TYR A 106 -18.31 -18.09 25.59
CA TYR A 106 -18.04 -19.20 24.69
C TYR A 106 -16.65 -19.81 24.90
N LYS A 107 -16.56 -21.15 24.91
CA LYS A 107 -15.30 -21.88 25.10
C LYS A 107 -15.28 -23.21 24.35
N LEU A 108 -14.20 -23.46 23.61
CA LEU A 108 -13.97 -24.77 22.97
C LEU A 108 -13.27 -25.74 23.92
N GLY A 109 -13.51 -27.04 23.71
CA GLY A 109 -12.70 -28.10 24.30
C GLY A 109 -11.27 -28.09 23.73
N THR A 110 -10.28 -28.48 24.55
CA THR A 110 -8.86 -28.38 24.21
C THR A 110 -8.48 -29.08 22.91
N ARG A 111 -8.96 -30.31 22.70
CA ARG A 111 -8.70 -31.09 21.47
C ARG A 111 -9.26 -30.41 20.22
N ARG A 112 -10.51 -29.92 20.29
CA ARG A 112 -11.15 -29.19 19.18
C ARG A 112 -10.45 -27.87 18.89
N PHE A 113 -10.01 -27.17 19.93
CA PHE A 113 -9.27 -25.92 19.78
C PHE A 113 -7.92 -26.13 19.10
N LEU A 114 -7.17 -27.17 19.49
CA LEU A 114 -5.89 -27.53 18.87
C LEU A 114 -6.08 -27.94 17.40
N ALA A 115 -7.03 -28.84 17.14
CA ALA A 115 -7.39 -29.23 15.77
C ALA A 115 -7.74 -27.99 14.92
N TRP A 116 -8.51 -27.06 15.49
CA TRP A 116 -8.85 -25.80 14.82
C TRP A 116 -7.63 -24.89 14.57
N GLN A 117 -6.63 -24.85 15.46
CA GLN A 117 -5.41 -24.10 15.17
C GLN A 117 -4.65 -24.71 13.97
N ILE A 118 -4.57 -26.04 13.91
CA ILE A 118 -3.94 -26.76 12.79
C ILE A 118 -4.72 -26.53 11.50
N THR A 119 -6.05 -26.59 11.52
CA THR A 119 -6.87 -26.31 10.33
C THR A 119 -6.64 -24.88 9.81
N LYS A 120 -6.57 -23.89 10.70
CA LYS A 120 -6.28 -22.50 10.31
C LYS A 120 -4.87 -22.34 9.74
N LEU A 121 -3.90 -23.07 10.28
CA LEU A 121 -2.53 -23.09 9.78
C LEU A 121 -2.46 -23.63 8.35
N ILE A 122 -3.09 -24.78 8.10
CA ILE A 122 -3.09 -25.42 6.77
C ILE A 122 -3.88 -24.56 5.77
N GLY A 123 -5.09 -24.13 6.13
CA GLY A 123 -5.91 -23.30 5.24
C GLY A 123 -5.28 -21.91 4.99
N GLY A 124 -4.69 -21.32 6.02
CA GLY A 124 -3.99 -20.04 5.88
C GLY A 124 -2.68 -20.14 5.11
N ALA A 125 -2.03 -21.30 5.06
CA ALA A 125 -0.82 -21.48 4.26
C ALA A 125 -1.06 -21.27 2.76
N LEU A 126 -2.27 -21.58 2.28
CA LEU A 126 -2.68 -21.28 0.91
C LEU A 126 -2.90 -19.78 0.69
N ILE A 127 -3.46 -19.08 1.69
CA ILE A 127 -3.73 -17.64 1.62
C ILE A 127 -2.44 -16.82 1.69
N PHE A 128 -1.52 -17.21 2.56
CA PHE A 128 -0.24 -16.52 2.76
C PHE A 128 0.91 -17.14 1.97
N SER A 129 0.59 -17.96 0.97
CA SER A 129 1.55 -18.53 0.04
C SER A 129 2.48 -17.45 -0.52
N ASN A 130 3.78 -17.58 -0.24
CA ASN A 130 4.79 -16.62 -0.69
C ASN A 130 6.12 -17.33 -0.92
N SER A 131 6.46 -17.54 -2.20
CA SER A 131 7.67 -18.24 -2.61
C SER A 131 8.95 -17.46 -2.32
N LEU A 132 8.93 -16.13 -2.49
CA LEU A 132 10.09 -15.28 -2.23
C LEU A 132 10.46 -15.31 -0.73
N PHE A 133 9.46 -15.17 0.15
CA PHE A 133 9.65 -15.27 1.59
C PHE A 133 10.15 -16.65 2.01
N GLY A 134 9.54 -17.73 1.49
CA GLY A 134 9.97 -19.09 1.80
C GLY A 134 11.40 -19.39 1.34
N MET A 135 11.79 -18.87 0.17
CA MET A 135 13.16 -18.96 -0.34
C MET A 135 14.14 -18.19 0.56
N ALA A 136 13.83 -16.94 0.89
CA ALA A 136 14.67 -16.13 1.78
C ALA A 136 14.82 -16.77 3.17
N LEU A 137 13.73 -17.28 3.74
CA LEU A 137 13.75 -17.96 5.03
C LEU A 137 14.62 -19.23 5.00
N THR A 138 14.45 -20.06 3.98
CA THR A 138 15.26 -21.28 3.84
C THR A 138 16.74 -20.97 3.62
N ALA A 139 17.06 -19.95 2.82
CA ALA A 139 18.43 -19.46 2.65
C ALA A 139 19.02 -18.94 3.98
N ALA A 140 18.27 -18.14 4.74
CA ALA A 140 18.70 -17.64 6.04
C ALA A 140 18.97 -18.77 7.06
N LEU A 141 18.08 -19.77 7.10
CA LEU A 141 18.27 -20.95 7.96
C LEU A 141 19.46 -21.82 7.53
N ALA A 142 19.83 -21.79 6.25
CA ALA A 142 21.04 -22.43 5.73
C ALA A 142 22.32 -21.60 5.99
N GLY A 143 22.21 -20.42 6.59
CA GLY A 143 23.35 -19.56 6.96
C GLY A 143 23.62 -18.39 6.02
N ALA A 144 22.75 -18.11 5.03
CA ALA A 144 22.89 -16.92 4.20
C ALA A 144 22.61 -15.65 5.03
N ASP A 145 23.54 -14.69 4.98
CA ASP A 145 23.34 -13.39 5.61
C ASP A 145 22.45 -12.50 4.72
N LEU A 146 21.23 -12.24 5.19
CA LEU A 146 20.27 -11.35 4.53
C LEU A 146 20.26 -9.95 5.13
N GLY A 147 21.14 -9.66 6.08
CA GLY A 147 21.21 -8.36 6.74
C GLY A 147 20.14 -8.14 7.81
N ALA A 148 19.49 -9.21 8.28
CA ALA A 148 18.42 -9.10 9.29
C ALA A 148 18.92 -8.50 10.61
N GLN A 149 20.20 -8.71 10.97
CA GLN A 149 20.81 -8.08 12.15
C GLN A 149 20.92 -6.55 12.05
N ASN A 150 20.78 -5.97 10.86
CA ASN A 150 20.85 -4.53 10.65
C ASN A 150 19.46 -3.86 10.78
N ILE A 151 18.35 -4.61 10.78
CA ILE A 151 16.99 -4.06 10.94
C ILE A 151 16.84 -3.22 12.21
N PRO A 152 17.33 -3.62 13.40
CA PRO A 152 17.22 -2.80 14.61
C PRO A 152 17.88 -1.41 14.48
N LYS A 153 18.92 -1.28 13.65
CA LYS A 153 19.60 0.00 13.43
C LYS A 153 18.72 0.99 12.65
N LEU A 154 17.74 0.51 11.90
CA LEU A 154 16.83 1.34 11.11
C LEU A 154 15.87 2.15 11.99
N PHE A 155 15.54 1.66 13.19
CA PHE A 155 14.70 2.41 14.14
C PHE A 155 15.34 3.72 14.61
N ALA A 156 16.66 3.85 14.51
CA ALA A 156 17.34 5.10 14.85
C ALA A 156 17.30 6.13 13.70
N LEU A 157 17.12 5.70 12.44
CA LEU A 157 17.29 6.56 11.26
C LEU A 157 16.40 7.81 11.26
N PRO A 158 15.10 7.75 11.59
CA PRO A 158 14.26 8.95 11.63
C PRO A 158 14.74 9.99 12.65
N PHE A 159 15.48 9.57 13.67
CA PHE A 159 15.92 10.42 14.77
C PHE A 159 17.37 10.90 14.63
N THR A 160 18.13 10.32 13.71
CA THR A 160 19.51 10.75 13.46
C THR A 160 19.54 11.93 12.51
N PRO A 161 20.29 13.01 12.82
CA PRO A 161 20.49 14.10 11.87
C PRO A 161 21.29 13.58 10.66
N ILE A 162 20.82 13.90 9.45
CA ILE A 162 21.44 13.48 8.19
C ILE A 162 22.15 14.69 7.57
N SER A 163 23.37 14.47 7.09
CA SER A 163 24.18 15.46 6.39
C SER A 163 24.47 14.99 4.97
N ALA A 164 24.59 15.92 4.03
CA ALA A 164 24.98 15.61 2.67
C ALA A 164 26.41 15.05 2.57
N ALA A 165 27.27 15.23 3.57
CA ALA A 165 28.63 14.66 3.56
C ALA A 165 28.67 13.17 3.99
N ASP A 166 27.67 12.70 4.74
CA ASP A 166 27.67 11.37 5.34
C ASP A 166 26.69 10.44 4.61
N VAL A 167 27.19 9.31 4.08
CA VAL A 167 26.38 8.25 3.44
C VAL A 167 26.15 7.04 4.35
N SER A 168 26.62 7.09 5.61
CA SER A 168 26.41 6.02 6.59
C SER A 168 24.94 5.62 6.81
N PRO A 169 23.94 6.53 6.73
CA PRO A 169 22.53 6.14 6.80
C PRO A 169 22.10 5.23 5.65
N ALA A 170 22.47 5.55 4.41
CA ALA A 170 22.19 4.73 3.23
C ALA A 170 22.81 3.34 3.34
N LEU A 171 24.07 3.26 3.79
CA LEU A 171 24.77 1.97 3.97
C LEU A 171 24.06 1.04 4.97
N LYS A 172 23.43 1.60 6.02
CA LYS A 172 22.62 0.80 6.95
C LYS A 172 21.41 0.18 6.26
N VAL A 173 20.73 0.93 5.38
CA VAL A 173 19.59 0.42 4.59
C VAL A 173 20.06 -0.63 3.58
N ILE A 174 21.13 -0.35 2.83
CA ILE A 174 21.74 -1.27 1.87
C ILE A 174 22.09 -2.60 2.54
N SER A 175 22.74 -2.54 3.70
CA SER A 175 23.14 -3.73 4.47
C SER A 175 21.96 -4.55 5.02
N ALA A 176 20.74 -4.01 4.99
CA ALA A 176 19.52 -4.69 5.42
C ALA A 176 18.56 -4.99 4.24
N ALA A 177 18.91 -4.56 3.03
CA ALA A 177 18.00 -4.56 1.87
C ALA A 177 17.42 -5.95 1.54
N PRO A 178 18.20 -7.06 1.53
CA PRO A 178 17.64 -8.37 1.25
C PRO A 178 16.54 -8.77 2.25
N ALA A 179 16.75 -8.55 3.54
CA ALA A 179 15.74 -8.80 4.57
C ALA A 179 14.55 -7.81 4.49
N LEU A 180 14.80 -6.53 4.19
CA LEU A 180 13.75 -5.52 4.01
C LEU A 180 12.83 -5.80 2.83
N ILE A 181 13.31 -6.48 1.80
CA ILE A 181 12.53 -6.81 0.61
C ILE A 181 11.86 -8.18 0.77
N ALA A 182 12.62 -9.21 1.13
CA ALA A 182 12.14 -10.59 1.05
C ALA A 182 11.55 -11.13 2.37
N ILE A 183 11.94 -10.59 3.54
CA ILE A 183 11.54 -11.12 4.86
C ILE A 183 10.53 -10.22 5.55
N LEU A 184 10.87 -8.94 5.73
CA LEU A 184 10.12 -8.05 6.60
C LEU A 184 8.68 -7.79 6.11
N PRO A 185 8.42 -7.44 4.83
CA PRO A 185 7.07 -7.09 4.40
C PRO A 185 6.07 -8.24 4.55
N PRO A 186 6.37 -9.50 4.19
CA PRO A 186 5.49 -10.63 4.44
C PRO A 186 5.18 -10.84 5.93
N ILE A 187 6.19 -10.71 6.82
CA ILE A 187 5.99 -10.83 8.28
C ILE A 187 5.08 -9.71 8.80
N LEU A 188 5.32 -8.46 8.38
CA LEU A 188 4.48 -7.33 8.76
C LEU A 188 3.03 -7.50 8.29
N SER A 189 2.83 -8.00 7.06
CA SER A 189 1.50 -8.33 6.53
C SER A 189 0.80 -9.41 7.36
N ALA A 190 1.50 -10.49 7.72
CA ALA A 190 0.96 -11.54 8.58
C ALA A 190 0.62 -11.03 10.00
N LEU A 191 1.48 -10.19 10.58
CA LEU A 191 1.22 -9.54 11.87
C LEU A 191 0.02 -8.59 11.78
N TRP A 192 -0.11 -7.81 10.71
CA TRP A 192 -1.28 -6.97 10.48
C TRP A 192 -2.56 -7.80 10.44
N ALA A 193 -2.59 -8.89 9.67
CA ALA A 193 -3.72 -9.79 9.61
C ALA A 193 -4.08 -10.36 11.00
N ARG A 194 -3.07 -10.70 11.82
CA ARG A 194 -3.26 -11.08 13.22
C ARG A 194 -3.92 -9.95 14.01
N LEU A 195 -3.40 -8.74 13.96
CA LEU A 195 -3.92 -7.63 14.75
C LEU A 195 -5.36 -7.28 14.35
N VAL A 196 -5.69 -7.29 13.06
CA VAL A 196 -7.04 -7.00 12.57
C VAL A 196 -8.02 -8.11 12.92
N ILE A 197 -7.72 -9.35 12.53
CA ILE A 197 -8.68 -10.46 12.60
C ILE A 197 -8.66 -11.10 13.99
N LEU A 198 -7.47 -11.40 14.50
CA LEU A 198 -7.34 -12.16 15.74
C LEU A 198 -7.58 -11.29 16.95
N VAL A 199 -7.06 -10.06 16.96
CA VAL A 199 -7.18 -9.15 18.10
C VAL A 199 -8.40 -8.23 17.92
N GLY A 200 -8.39 -7.39 16.89
CA GLY A 200 -9.39 -6.34 16.65
C GLY A 200 -10.81 -6.87 16.52
N LEU A 201 -11.07 -7.74 15.54
CA LEU A 201 -12.40 -8.33 15.33
C LEU A 201 -12.88 -9.13 16.56
N THR A 202 -11.98 -9.82 17.25
CA THR A 202 -12.34 -10.57 18.47
C THR A 202 -12.75 -9.62 19.60
N MET A 203 -12.06 -8.49 19.76
CA MET A 203 -12.45 -7.46 20.72
C MET A 203 -13.79 -6.83 20.38
N ILE A 204 -14.03 -6.48 19.12
CA ILE A 204 -15.30 -5.92 18.64
C ILE A 204 -16.45 -6.90 18.88
N VAL A 205 -16.32 -8.15 18.44
CA VAL A 205 -17.38 -9.15 18.61
C VAL A 205 -17.65 -9.44 20.08
N LYS A 206 -16.60 -9.51 20.92
CA LYS A 206 -16.78 -9.67 22.36
C LYS A 206 -17.56 -8.50 22.96
N ALA A 207 -17.15 -7.28 22.68
CA ALA A 207 -17.80 -6.09 23.21
C ALA A 207 -19.25 -5.94 22.71
N ALA A 208 -19.49 -6.14 21.42
CA ALA A 208 -20.80 -6.06 20.80
C ALA A 208 -21.76 -7.14 21.34
N SER A 209 -21.30 -8.39 21.43
CA SER A 209 -22.14 -9.47 21.96
C SER A 209 -22.49 -9.29 23.43
N SER A 210 -21.54 -8.86 24.27
CA SER A 210 -21.83 -8.58 25.67
C SER A 210 -22.77 -7.38 25.84
N SER A 211 -22.60 -6.31 25.06
CA SER A 211 -23.49 -5.14 25.05
C SER A 211 -24.91 -5.49 24.60
N LEU A 212 -25.05 -6.33 23.57
CA LEU A 212 -26.34 -6.84 23.11
C LEU A 212 -27.05 -7.65 24.20
N VAL A 213 -26.32 -8.52 24.90
CA VAL A 213 -26.88 -9.32 26.00
C VAL A 213 -27.32 -8.44 27.17
N GLU A 214 -26.56 -7.40 27.49
CA GLU A 214 -26.92 -6.42 28.53
C GLU A 214 -28.20 -5.65 28.15
N TYR A 215 -28.32 -5.20 26.90
CA TYR A 215 -29.52 -4.58 26.37
C TYR A 215 -30.74 -5.51 26.44
N LEU A 216 -30.60 -6.77 26.01
CA LEU A 216 -31.70 -7.73 26.05
C LEU A 216 -32.15 -8.06 27.49
N ARG A 217 -31.28 -7.88 28.50
CA ARG A 217 -31.60 -8.12 29.91
C ARG A 217 -32.17 -6.91 30.64
N THR A 218 -31.65 -5.72 30.35
CA THR A 218 -31.91 -4.49 31.14
C THR A 218 -32.65 -3.42 30.36
N GLY A 219 -32.76 -3.55 29.04
CA GLY A 219 -33.29 -2.53 28.13
C GLY A 219 -32.32 -1.38 27.83
N VAL A 220 -31.13 -1.35 28.45
CA VAL A 220 -30.15 -0.26 28.30
C VAL A 220 -28.96 -0.73 27.47
N LEU A 221 -28.63 0.02 26.42
CA LEU A 221 -27.48 -0.25 25.57
C LEU A 221 -26.21 0.39 26.16
N ARG A 222 -25.21 -0.44 26.48
CA ARG A 222 -23.91 0.04 26.97
C ARG A 222 -22.91 0.16 25.81
N ILE A 223 -22.45 1.37 25.53
CA ILE A 223 -21.40 1.59 24.51
C ILE A 223 -20.04 1.16 25.09
N PRO A 224 -19.29 0.25 24.44
CA PRO A 224 -18.03 -0.27 24.96
C PRO A 224 -16.86 0.67 24.67
N LEU A 225 -16.87 1.86 25.30
CA LEU A 225 -15.87 2.92 25.10
C LEU A 225 -14.43 2.45 25.37
N GLU A 226 -14.23 1.63 26.40
CA GLU A 226 -12.93 1.03 26.70
C GLU A 226 -12.36 0.17 25.56
N THR A 227 -13.25 -0.46 24.77
CA THR A 227 -12.83 -1.29 23.64
C THR A 227 -12.50 -0.42 22.43
N ILE A 228 -13.27 0.65 22.22
CA ILE A 228 -12.99 1.63 21.17
C ILE A 228 -11.62 2.28 21.42
N ASP A 229 -11.38 2.74 22.63
CA ASP A 229 -10.11 3.36 23.02
C ASP A 229 -8.93 2.40 22.84
N ALA A 230 -9.08 1.13 23.24
CA ALA A 230 -8.05 0.12 23.06
C ALA A 230 -7.78 -0.21 21.57
N LEU A 231 -8.80 -0.18 20.71
CA LEU A 231 -8.64 -0.38 19.27
C LEU A 231 -7.93 0.80 18.60
N ILE A 232 -8.23 2.03 19.03
CA ILE A 232 -7.53 3.22 18.55
C ILE A 232 -6.06 3.17 18.98
N ALA A 233 -5.79 2.82 20.25
CA ALA A 233 -4.43 2.60 20.72
C ALA A 233 -3.67 1.57 19.86
N LEU A 234 -4.31 0.45 19.55
CA LEU A 234 -3.74 -0.61 18.73
C LEU A 234 -3.42 -0.12 17.31
N ALA A 235 -4.37 0.57 16.67
CA ALA A 235 -4.20 1.12 15.33
C ALA A 235 -3.09 2.17 15.28
N SER A 236 -3.08 3.11 16.21
CA SER A 236 -2.04 4.15 16.30
C SER A 236 -0.66 3.56 16.60
N ALA A 237 -0.56 2.55 17.47
CA ALA A 237 0.69 1.85 17.73
C ALA A 237 1.21 1.14 16.48
N TRP A 238 0.33 0.49 15.73
CA TRP A 238 0.68 -0.15 14.47
C TRP A 238 1.18 0.86 13.45
N ILE A 239 0.46 1.98 13.27
CA ILE A 239 0.87 3.07 12.38
C ILE A 239 2.27 3.59 12.77
N GLY A 240 2.46 3.94 14.04
CA GLY A 240 3.75 4.42 14.55
C GLY A 240 4.89 3.43 14.35
N PHE A 241 4.62 2.13 14.49
CA PHE A 241 5.60 1.08 14.21
C PHE A 241 5.91 0.94 12.70
N THR A 242 4.91 0.99 11.83
CA THR A 242 5.11 0.87 10.38
C THR A 242 5.81 2.07 9.76
N LEU A 243 5.71 3.26 10.38
CA LEU A 243 6.40 4.48 9.95
C LEU A 243 7.93 4.41 10.12
N PHE A 244 8.48 3.35 10.71
CA PHE A 244 9.92 3.06 10.66
C PHE A 244 10.38 2.43 9.34
N PHE A 245 9.44 1.92 8.54
CA PHE A 245 9.71 1.27 7.26
C PHE A 245 8.94 1.91 6.09
N PRO A 246 8.96 3.25 5.94
CA PRO A 246 8.32 3.91 4.79
C PRO A 246 9.17 3.72 3.53
N SER A 247 8.59 4.02 2.37
CA SER A 247 9.37 4.11 1.12
C SER A 247 10.38 5.26 1.13
N TYR A 248 10.12 6.31 1.92
CA TYR A 248 10.99 7.48 2.06
C TYR A 248 11.02 7.96 3.52
N ILE A 249 12.22 8.27 4.03
CA ILE A 249 12.41 8.89 5.34
C ILE A 249 12.85 10.33 5.09
N ASP A 250 12.14 11.27 5.72
CA ASP A 250 12.37 12.71 5.60
C ASP A 250 12.48 13.39 6.97
N TYR A 251 12.61 14.72 6.96
CA TYR A 251 12.71 15.53 8.16
C TYR A 251 11.46 15.49 9.06
N ASN A 252 10.27 15.19 8.50
CA ASN A 252 9.01 15.08 9.25
C ASN A 252 8.76 13.68 9.83
N THR A 253 9.41 12.65 9.30
CA THR A 253 9.12 11.25 9.63
C THR A 253 9.16 10.99 11.14
N LYS A 254 10.12 11.58 11.86
CA LYS A 254 10.19 11.52 13.33
C LYS A 254 8.95 12.11 14.02
N VAL A 255 8.38 13.18 13.48
CA VAL A 255 7.21 13.87 14.04
C VAL A 255 5.99 12.97 13.90
N TYR A 256 5.82 12.31 12.75
CA TYR A 256 4.73 11.38 12.52
C TYR A 256 4.84 10.12 13.40
N ILE A 257 6.03 9.54 13.54
CA ILE A 257 6.27 8.40 14.44
C ILE A 257 5.93 8.78 15.88
N LEU A 258 6.48 9.87 16.39
CA LEU A 258 6.25 10.32 17.77
C LEU A 258 4.78 10.67 18.00
N GLY A 259 4.11 11.32 17.03
CA GLY A 259 2.69 11.63 17.09
C GLY A 259 1.82 10.37 17.21
N ALA A 260 2.05 9.39 16.33
CA ALA A 260 1.29 8.14 16.35
C ALA A 260 1.50 7.33 17.65
N LEU A 261 2.75 7.24 18.14
CA LEU A 261 3.05 6.55 19.39
C LEU A 261 2.51 7.30 20.63
N ALA A 262 2.50 8.64 20.61
CA ALA A 262 1.90 9.43 21.69
C ALA A 262 0.38 9.23 21.76
N ILE A 263 -0.30 9.19 20.61
CA ILE A 263 -1.73 8.85 20.54
C ILE A 263 -1.96 7.45 21.10
N ALA A 264 -1.14 6.46 20.71
CA ALA A 264 -1.25 5.10 21.20
C ALA A 264 -1.11 5.02 22.73
N ALA A 265 -0.06 5.65 23.29
CA ALA A 265 0.18 5.68 24.73
C ALA A 265 -0.96 6.37 25.51
N LEU A 266 -1.49 7.47 24.96
CA LEU A 266 -2.61 8.20 25.56
C LEU A 266 -3.89 7.36 25.59
N PHE A 267 -4.22 6.67 24.51
CA PHE A 267 -5.41 5.81 24.47
C PHE A 267 -5.27 4.55 25.34
N LEU A 268 -4.07 4.02 25.51
CA LEU A 268 -3.80 3.00 26.52
C LEU A 268 -4.05 3.54 27.93
N LEU A 269 -3.63 4.77 28.21
CA LEU A 269 -3.91 5.44 29.48
C LEU A 269 -5.42 5.64 29.70
N PHE A 270 -6.16 6.07 28.67
CA PHE A 270 -7.62 6.19 28.75
C PHE A 270 -8.29 4.84 29.01
N THR A 271 -7.87 3.79 28.32
CA THR A 271 -8.36 2.42 28.55
C THR A 271 -8.10 1.96 29.99
N TYR A 272 -6.94 2.31 30.56
CA TYR A 272 -6.61 2.01 31.96
C TYR A 272 -7.48 2.81 32.94
N LEU A 273 -7.66 4.11 32.70
CA LEU A 273 -8.47 4.98 33.56
C LEU A 273 -9.96 4.63 33.51
N ASP A 274 -10.50 4.28 32.35
CA ASP A 274 -11.89 3.82 32.19
C ASP A 274 -12.20 2.60 33.06
N LYS A 275 -11.21 1.70 33.24
CA LYS A 275 -11.35 0.51 34.09
C LYS A 275 -11.25 0.81 35.58
N ARG A 276 -10.54 1.86 35.97
CA ARG A 276 -10.22 2.18 37.38
C ARG A 276 -11.12 3.26 37.98
N LYS A 277 -11.58 4.23 37.19
CA LYS A 277 -12.32 5.40 37.65
C LYS A 277 -13.73 5.41 37.06
N PRO A 278 -14.78 5.10 37.84
CA PRO A 278 -16.15 5.17 37.35
C PRO A 278 -16.47 6.60 36.90
N GLY A 279 -17.02 6.74 35.69
CA GLY A 279 -17.35 8.04 35.08
C GLY A 279 -16.31 8.60 34.12
N PHE A 280 -15.04 8.17 34.16
CA PHE A 280 -14.01 8.67 33.22
C PHE A 280 -14.30 8.29 31.77
N ALA A 281 -15.00 7.17 31.56
CA ALA A 281 -15.48 6.75 30.24
C ALA A 281 -16.29 7.86 29.52
N TYR A 282 -17.01 8.69 30.29
CA TYR A 282 -17.85 9.77 29.76
C TYR A 282 -17.12 11.13 29.69
N ALA A 283 -15.82 11.19 30.01
CA ALA A 283 -15.00 12.39 29.91
C ALA A 283 -14.61 12.72 28.45
N PHE A 284 -15.56 12.65 27.52
CA PHE A 284 -15.34 12.80 26.08
C PHE A 284 -14.67 14.11 25.70
N LYS A 285 -14.97 15.20 26.41
CA LYS A 285 -14.32 16.50 26.19
C LYS A 285 -12.81 16.43 26.38
N ILE A 286 -12.35 15.73 27.41
CA ILE A 286 -10.92 15.54 27.69
C ILE A 286 -10.30 14.63 26.63
N LYS A 287 -10.94 13.49 26.35
CA LYS A 287 -10.44 12.53 25.36
C LYS A 287 -10.29 13.17 23.97
N PHE A 288 -11.37 13.75 23.45
CA PHE A 288 -11.39 14.41 22.15
C PHE A 288 -10.47 15.63 22.09
N GLY A 289 -10.51 16.50 23.11
CA GLY A 289 -9.67 17.70 23.17
C GLY A 289 -8.18 17.37 23.16
N THR A 290 -7.77 16.33 23.88
CA THR A 290 -6.35 15.90 23.91
C THR A 290 -5.90 15.37 22.56
N ILE A 291 -6.74 14.57 21.89
CA ILE A 291 -6.43 14.04 20.54
C ILE A 291 -6.31 15.18 19.53
N ALA A 292 -7.29 16.09 19.51
CA ALA A 292 -7.28 17.25 18.64
C ALA A 292 -6.01 18.09 18.85
N MET A 293 -5.59 18.27 20.10
CA MET A 293 -4.37 19.01 20.43
C MET A 293 -3.09 18.31 19.94
N ILE A 294 -2.99 16.98 20.08
CA ILE A 294 -1.83 16.23 19.55
C ILE A 294 -1.78 16.30 18.02
N LEU A 295 -2.92 16.10 17.35
CA LEU A 295 -3.00 16.17 15.89
C LEU A 295 -2.65 17.57 15.38
N LEU A 296 -3.15 18.62 16.06
CA LEU A 296 -2.82 20.01 15.74
C LEU A 296 -1.33 20.28 15.95
N LEU A 297 -0.74 19.82 17.06
CA LEU A 297 0.70 19.95 17.31
C LEU A 297 1.53 19.30 16.20
N VAL A 298 1.23 18.04 15.85
CA VAL A 298 1.91 17.29 14.78
C VAL A 298 1.78 18.02 13.45
N ALA A 299 0.56 18.46 13.10
CA ALA A 299 0.31 19.20 11.87
C ALA A 299 1.09 20.52 11.83
N THR A 300 1.03 21.31 12.90
CA THR A 300 1.75 22.59 12.99
C THR A 300 3.26 22.39 12.85
N VAL A 301 3.85 21.43 13.56
CA VAL A 301 5.29 21.15 13.46
C VAL A 301 5.67 20.72 12.05
N ALA A 302 4.90 19.81 11.44
CA ALA A 302 5.16 19.36 10.08
C ALA A 302 5.02 20.49 9.05
N THR A 303 4.01 21.35 9.18
CA THR A 303 3.82 22.51 8.31
C THR A 303 4.97 23.52 8.43
N ILE A 304 5.44 23.79 9.64
CA ILE A 304 6.61 24.67 9.86
C ILE A 304 7.85 24.07 9.20
N GLN A 305 8.11 22.78 9.41
CA GLN A 305 9.26 22.10 8.81
C GLN A 305 9.18 22.10 7.27
N ASN A 306 8.01 21.83 6.70
CA ASN A 306 7.79 21.91 5.25
C ASN A 306 8.07 23.32 4.73
N SER A 307 7.60 24.36 5.42
CA SER A 307 7.86 25.75 5.01
C SER A 307 9.35 26.10 5.03
N ILE A 308 10.09 25.64 6.05
CA ILE A 308 11.54 25.84 6.11
C ILE A 308 12.24 25.06 5.00
N ALA A 309 11.83 23.80 4.78
CA ALA A 309 12.43 22.95 3.77
C ALA A 309 12.17 23.47 2.35
N ASP A 310 11.02 24.08 2.09
CA ASP A 310 10.73 24.71 0.81
C ASP A 310 11.62 25.93 0.57
N ALA A 311 11.80 26.78 1.60
CA ALA A 311 12.70 27.93 1.54
C ALA A 311 14.20 27.54 1.45
N ARG A 312 14.59 26.41 2.05
CA ARG A 312 15.99 25.93 2.15
C ARG A 312 16.15 24.52 1.59
N LYS A 313 15.66 24.31 0.38
CA LYS A 313 15.54 22.98 -0.25
C LYS A 313 16.84 22.19 -0.32
N VAL A 314 17.95 22.83 -0.67
CA VAL A 314 19.26 22.15 -0.78
C VAL A 314 19.76 21.68 0.58
N GLU A 315 19.61 22.49 1.63
CA GLU A 315 20.11 22.19 2.97
C GLU A 315 19.24 21.17 3.71
N TRP A 316 17.91 21.25 3.53
CA TRP A 316 16.96 20.39 4.23
C TRP A 316 16.63 19.11 3.48
N LEU A 317 16.36 19.18 2.17
CA LEU A 317 15.98 18.03 1.36
C LEU A 317 17.19 17.34 0.74
N GLY A 318 18.22 18.10 0.37
CA GLY A 318 19.43 17.58 -0.29
C GLY A 318 20.10 16.40 0.43
N PRO A 319 20.28 16.42 1.77
CA PRO A 319 20.83 15.28 2.49
C PRO A 319 20.03 13.99 2.32
N TYR A 320 18.70 14.05 2.35
CA TYR A 320 17.82 12.88 2.20
C TYR A 320 17.81 12.36 0.76
N VAL A 321 17.71 13.26 -0.23
CA VAL A 321 17.80 12.89 -1.65
C VAL A 321 19.14 12.22 -1.96
N LYS A 322 20.24 12.69 -1.36
CA LYS A 322 21.54 12.04 -1.54
C LYS A 322 21.55 10.61 -1.00
N GLN A 323 20.97 10.35 0.18
CA GLN A 323 20.85 8.98 0.71
C GLN A 323 20.02 8.09 -0.23
N GLU A 324 18.91 8.62 -0.73
CA GLU A 324 18.02 7.91 -1.64
C GLU A 324 18.73 7.54 -2.94
N ILE A 325 19.48 8.47 -3.54
CA ILE A 325 20.30 8.20 -4.72
C ILE A 325 21.31 7.07 -4.44
N GLU A 326 21.95 7.07 -3.28
CA GLU A 326 22.92 6.04 -2.92
C GLU A 326 22.28 4.65 -2.81
N VAL A 327 21.13 4.55 -2.13
CA VAL A 327 20.38 3.29 -2.02
C VAL A 327 19.90 2.83 -3.40
N ASN A 328 19.36 3.73 -4.22
CA ASN A 328 18.86 3.41 -5.55
C ASN A 328 19.98 2.98 -6.50
N ARG A 329 21.16 3.61 -6.44
CA ARG A 329 22.34 3.19 -7.21
C ARG A 329 22.79 1.78 -6.85
N TYR A 330 22.79 1.45 -5.56
CA TYR A 330 23.07 0.10 -5.10
C TYR A 330 22.05 -0.91 -5.64
N LEU A 331 20.75 -0.61 -5.51
CA LEU A 331 19.68 -1.52 -5.95
C LEU A 331 19.64 -1.70 -7.47
N ALA A 332 20.04 -0.70 -8.24
CA ALA A 332 20.10 -0.74 -9.70
C ALA A 332 21.47 -1.20 -10.24
N ASP A 333 22.41 -1.56 -9.36
CA ASP A 333 23.77 -1.99 -9.73
C ASP A 333 24.53 -0.98 -10.62
N ILE A 334 24.40 0.31 -10.30
CA ILE A 334 25.02 1.44 -11.02
C ILE A 334 25.87 2.31 -10.08
N SER A 335 26.56 1.68 -9.14
CA SER A 335 27.42 2.39 -8.17
C SER A 335 28.63 3.06 -8.84
N ASP A 336 29.10 2.55 -9.99
CA ASP A 336 30.27 3.03 -10.73
C ASP A 336 30.02 4.25 -11.64
N ILE A 337 29.13 5.17 -11.25
CA ILE A 337 28.87 6.39 -12.02
C ILE A 337 29.90 7.47 -11.68
N THR A 338 30.69 7.89 -12.66
CA THR A 338 31.53 9.08 -12.53
C THR A 338 30.70 10.35 -12.65
N VAL A 339 30.48 11.04 -11.51
CA VAL A 339 29.85 12.37 -11.52
C VAL A 339 30.90 13.40 -11.93
N ARG A 340 30.68 14.10 -13.04
CA ARG A 340 31.49 15.24 -13.47
C ARG A 340 30.77 16.54 -13.10
N PRO A 341 31.13 17.20 -11.99
CA PRO A 341 30.57 18.50 -11.70
C PRO A 341 31.10 19.51 -12.72
N TYR A 342 30.21 20.22 -13.40
CA TYR A 342 30.58 21.38 -14.19
C TYR A 342 30.87 22.52 -13.21
N ASN A 343 32.16 22.88 -13.07
CA ASN A 343 32.58 23.92 -12.16
C ASN A 343 32.54 25.28 -12.88
N PHE A 344 31.40 25.97 -12.81
CA PHE A 344 31.24 27.30 -13.42
C PHE A 344 32.09 28.40 -12.73
N THR A 345 32.81 28.08 -11.65
CA THR A 345 33.60 29.03 -10.86
C THR A 345 35.11 28.90 -11.04
N GLU A 346 35.59 27.89 -11.76
CA GLU A 346 36.95 27.95 -12.26
C GLU A 346 37.00 29.10 -13.26
N ASN A 347 37.75 30.15 -12.90
CA ASN A 347 38.31 31.06 -13.89
C ASN A 347 39.15 30.17 -14.81
N SER A 348 38.51 29.60 -15.84
CA SER A 348 39.18 29.05 -16.99
C SER A 348 40.13 30.15 -17.42
N SER A 349 41.41 29.97 -17.14
CA SER A 349 42.49 30.72 -17.74
C SER A 349 42.09 30.90 -19.19
N GLN A 350 41.80 32.15 -19.53
CA GLN A 350 41.31 32.68 -20.79
C GLN A 350 41.79 31.85 -21.99
N SER A 351 41.15 30.71 -22.24
CA SER A 351 40.90 30.28 -23.60
C SER A 351 39.96 31.36 -24.07
N GLN A 352 40.50 32.33 -24.81
CA GLN A 352 39.70 33.15 -25.70
C GLN A 352 39.04 32.16 -26.67
N ALA A 353 38.01 31.46 -26.20
CA ALA A 353 37.02 30.90 -27.07
C ALA A 353 36.50 32.12 -27.82
N ASP A 354 36.72 32.11 -29.13
CA ASP A 354 36.30 33.20 -29.99
C ASP A 354 34.82 33.42 -29.70
N LEU A 355 34.51 34.55 -29.06
CA LEU A 355 33.16 34.86 -28.64
C LEU A 355 32.22 34.79 -29.84
N SER A 356 32.71 35.01 -31.06
CA SER A 356 31.93 34.86 -32.27
C SER A 356 31.53 33.41 -32.59
N GLU A 357 32.37 32.41 -32.29
CA GLU A 357 32.05 30.98 -32.45
C GLU A 357 31.07 30.50 -31.38
N VAL A 358 31.25 30.98 -30.15
CA VAL A 358 30.44 30.54 -29.00
C VAL A 358 29.15 31.35 -28.86
N GLU A 359 29.10 32.60 -29.32
CA GLU A 359 27.88 33.43 -29.34
C GLU A 359 26.83 32.83 -30.26
N GLU A 360 27.21 32.23 -31.40
CA GLU A 360 26.25 31.50 -32.23
C GLU A 360 25.64 30.31 -31.45
N GLU A 361 26.47 29.51 -30.77
CA GLU A 361 25.98 28.37 -29.97
C GLU A 361 25.17 28.81 -28.72
N LEU A 362 25.62 29.83 -28.01
CA LEU A 362 24.97 30.38 -26.82
C LEU A 362 23.71 31.17 -27.15
N SER A 363 23.61 31.79 -28.34
CA SER A 363 22.37 32.44 -28.80
C SER A 363 21.22 31.45 -28.97
N VAL A 364 21.52 30.15 -29.05
CA VAL A 364 20.55 29.05 -29.08
C VAL A 364 20.20 28.54 -27.68
N ILE A 365 21.06 28.77 -26.69
CA ILE A 365 20.92 28.20 -25.34
C ILE A 365 20.30 29.25 -24.41
N ARG A 366 18.99 29.14 -24.14
CA ARG A 366 18.31 29.86 -23.06
C ARG A 366 18.05 28.93 -21.87
N LEU A 367 17.99 29.48 -20.66
CA LEU A 367 17.58 28.71 -19.47
C LEU A 367 16.18 28.13 -19.67
N TRP A 368 16.07 26.83 -19.46
CA TRP A 368 14.95 25.98 -19.79
C TRP A 368 13.87 26.15 -18.74
N ASP A 369 12.85 26.94 -19.02
CA ASP A 369 11.66 27.05 -18.15
C ASP A 369 10.43 26.58 -18.92
N TRP A 370 10.10 25.31 -18.71
CA TRP A 370 8.88 24.66 -19.21
C TRP A 370 7.62 25.46 -18.83
N GLY A 371 7.57 25.99 -17.60
CA GLY A 371 6.42 26.76 -17.11
C GLY A 371 6.25 28.09 -17.86
N ALA A 372 7.34 28.78 -18.17
CA ALA A 372 7.31 30.02 -18.93
C ALA A 372 6.89 29.80 -20.40
N ALA A 373 7.41 28.75 -21.06
CA ALA A 373 7.03 28.39 -22.42
C ALA A 373 5.53 28.06 -22.51
N PHE A 374 5.03 27.25 -21.58
CA PHE A 374 3.63 26.87 -21.51
C PHE A 374 2.72 28.09 -21.25
N THR A 375 3.13 28.99 -20.37
CA THR A 375 2.41 30.24 -20.09
C THR A 375 2.29 31.13 -21.33
N LYS A 376 3.30 31.10 -22.21
CA LYS A 376 3.31 31.89 -23.45
C LYS A 376 2.51 31.25 -24.59
N LEU A 377 2.42 29.93 -24.63
CA LEU A 377 1.63 29.19 -25.62
C LEU A 377 0.13 29.14 -25.29
N LYS A 378 -0.24 29.18 -24.01
CA LYS A 378 -1.65 29.07 -23.56
C LYS A 378 -2.61 30.11 -24.13
N PRO A 379 -2.23 31.40 -24.28
CA PRO A 379 -3.08 32.39 -24.93
C PRO A 379 -3.38 32.08 -26.41
N GLU A 380 -2.50 31.34 -27.10
CA GLU A 380 -2.64 31.04 -28.54
C GLU A 380 -3.75 30.02 -28.85
N ILE A 381 -4.21 29.25 -27.86
CA ILE A 381 -5.44 28.43 -27.99
C ILE A 381 -6.66 29.34 -28.23
N GLY A 382 -6.61 30.58 -27.73
CA GLY A 382 -7.70 31.53 -27.82
C GLY A 382 -8.93 31.10 -27.01
N LEU A 383 -10.12 31.51 -27.47
CA LEU A 383 -11.40 31.25 -26.81
C LEU A 383 -12.02 29.91 -27.24
N ILE A 384 -11.22 28.85 -27.38
CA ILE A 384 -11.69 27.51 -27.75
C ILE A 384 -11.84 26.68 -26.46
N PRO A 385 -13.04 26.58 -25.86
CA PRO A 385 -13.20 26.04 -24.50
C PRO A 385 -13.14 24.51 -24.41
N TYR A 386 -12.99 23.82 -25.54
CA TYR A 386 -13.02 22.35 -25.65
C TYR A 386 -11.66 21.74 -26.04
N VAL A 387 -10.59 22.53 -25.95
CA VAL A 387 -9.21 22.10 -26.23
C VAL A 387 -8.29 22.56 -25.11
N ASP A 388 -7.34 21.71 -24.73
CA ASP A 388 -6.26 22.03 -23.78
C ASP A 388 -4.94 21.47 -24.31
N PHE A 389 -3.83 21.71 -23.63
CA PHE A 389 -2.57 21.02 -23.93
C PHE A 389 -2.47 19.67 -23.22
N GLU A 390 -1.88 18.69 -23.89
CA GLU A 390 -1.52 17.41 -23.28
C GLU A 390 -0.13 17.52 -22.63
N ASP A 391 0.86 17.83 -23.45
CA ASP A 391 2.24 18.00 -23.03
C ASP A 391 2.93 19.11 -23.84
N SER A 392 4.05 19.61 -23.32
CA SER A 392 4.96 20.50 -24.02
C SER A 392 6.34 19.87 -24.10
N ASP A 393 6.64 19.35 -25.28
CA ASP A 393 7.92 18.74 -25.60
C ASP A 393 8.87 19.74 -26.26
N ILE A 394 10.14 19.37 -26.29
CA ILE A 394 11.17 20.10 -27.02
C ILE A 394 11.47 19.34 -28.30
N ILE A 395 11.29 20.03 -29.41
CA ILE A 395 11.62 19.51 -30.73
C ILE A 395 12.74 20.33 -31.35
N ARG A 396 13.64 19.64 -32.05
CA ARG A 396 14.74 20.28 -32.78
C ARG A 396 14.51 20.13 -34.27
N PHE A 397 14.43 21.25 -34.97
CA PHE A 397 14.44 21.28 -36.43
C PHE A 397 15.62 22.10 -36.91
N ARG A 398 16.49 21.47 -37.72
CA ARG A 398 17.74 22.07 -38.17
C ARG A 398 18.57 22.53 -36.96
N ASN A 399 19.08 23.77 -36.97
CA ASN A 399 19.86 24.36 -35.89
C ASN A 399 19.03 25.21 -34.91
N ARG A 400 17.72 24.95 -34.80
CA ARG A 400 16.82 25.67 -33.89
C ARG A 400 16.01 24.71 -33.02
N ILE A 401 15.69 25.18 -31.83
CA ILE A 401 14.93 24.46 -30.82
C ILE A 401 13.57 25.13 -30.68
N TYR A 402 12.52 24.31 -30.59
CA TYR A 402 11.16 24.77 -30.43
C TYR A 402 10.50 24.04 -29.27
N TRP A 403 9.76 24.78 -28.46
CA TRP A 403 8.77 24.19 -27.57
C TRP A 403 7.52 23.87 -28.39
N SER A 404 7.11 22.61 -28.36
CA SER A 404 5.92 22.13 -29.03
C SER A 404 4.91 21.67 -28.02
N ALA A 405 3.78 22.37 -27.97
CA ALA A 405 2.66 21.95 -27.15
C ALA A 405 1.62 21.24 -28.03
N SER A 406 1.39 19.97 -27.76
CA SER A 406 0.36 19.18 -28.44
C SER A 406 -0.99 19.49 -27.84
N MET A 407 -1.96 19.81 -28.68
CA MET A 407 -3.31 20.13 -28.26
C MET A 407 -4.14 18.84 -28.20
N LYS A 408 -4.95 18.70 -27.14
CA LYS A 408 -5.89 17.60 -26.94
C LYS A 408 -7.32 18.12 -26.74
N PRO A 409 -8.33 17.33 -27.12
CA PRO A 409 -9.70 17.70 -26.82
C PRO A 409 -10.02 17.45 -25.34
N ILE A 410 -10.90 18.28 -24.78
CA ILE A 410 -11.48 18.05 -23.47
C ILE A 410 -12.67 17.09 -23.64
N LEU A 411 -12.54 15.87 -23.15
CA LEU A 411 -13.60 14.86 -23.24
C LEU A 411 -14.83 15.26 -22.39
N PRO A 412 -16.06 14.92 -22.83
CA PRO A 412 -17.27 15.13 -22.04
C PRO A 412 -17.21 14.43 -20.67
N ARG A 413 -17.83 15.04 -19.66
CA ARG A 413 -17.94 14.43 -18.32
C ARG A 413 -18.64 13.08 -18.42
N GLY A 414 -17.93 12.00 -18.07
CA GLY A 414 -18.44 10.62 -18.09
C GLY A 414 -17.78 9.71 -19.13
N VAL A 415 -16.86 10.23 -19.95
CA VAL A 415 -16.05 9.42 -20.87
C VAL A 415 -14.67 9.15 -20.25
N GLU A 416 -14.28 7.88 -20.16
CA GLU A 416 -12.95 7.47 -19.74
C GLU A 416 -11.92 7.75 -20.84
N LEU A 417 -10.71 8.18 -20.46
CA LEU A 417 -9.60 8.49 -21.38
C LEU A 417 -9.21 7.29 -22.27
N GLU A 418 -9.49 6.08 -21.80
CA GLU A 418 -9.19 4.80 -22.48
C GLU A 418 -10.24 4.42 -23.54
N ASN A 419 -11.30 5.21 -23.71
CA ASN A 419 -12.38 4.88 -24.64
C ASN A 419 -11.93 5.02 -26.11
N ILE A 420 -11.59 3.87 -26.71
CA ILE A 420 -11.08 3.74 -28.08
C ILE A 420 -12.01 4.40 -29.10
N TRP A 421 -13.33 4.29 -28.94
CA TRP A 421 -14.27 4.84 -29.90
C TRP A 421 -14.17 6.37 -29.97
N TYR A 422 -14.11 7.05 -28.82
CA TYR A 422 -13.91 8.50 -28.77
C TYR A 422 -12.53 8.91 -29.29
N ASN A 423 -11.49 8.15 -28.94
CA ASN A 423 -10.11 8.45 -29.39
C ASN A 423 -9.94 8.32 -30.91
N GLU A 424 -10.69 7.43 -31.56
CA GLU A 424 -10.58 7.20 -33.02
C GLU A 424 -11.54 8.04 -33.86
N HIS A 425 -12.67 8.49 -33.30
CA HIS A 425 -13.77 9.09 -34.08
C HIS A 425 -14.08 10.54 -33.75
N LEU A 426 -13.55 11.08 -32.65
CA LEU A 426 -13.80 12.46 -32.25
C LEU A 426 -12.81 13.41 -32.95
N VAL A 427 -13.21 13.94 -34.11
CA VAL A 427 -12.38 14.86 -34.90
C VAL A 427 -12.90 16.29 -34.75
N TYR A 428 -12.05 17.21 -34.28
CA TYR A 428 -12.42 18.64 -34.19
C TYR A 428 -11.96 19.40 -35.42
N THR A 429 -12.91 19.89 -36.21
CA THR A 429 -12.65 20.58 -37.48
C THR A 429 -12.35 22.07 -37.33
N HIS A 430 -12.55 22.63 -36.14
CA HIS A 430 -12.43 24.07 -35.85
C HIS A 430 -11.11 24.46 -35.18
N VAL A 431 -10.21 23.50 -34.96
CA VAL A 431 -8.87 23.78 -34.46
C VAL A 431 -7.92 23.88 -35.65
N PRO A 432 -7.28 25.03 -35.88
CA PRO A 432 -6.50 25.25 -37.09
C PRO A 432 -5.20 24.42 -37.13
N ASN A 433 -4.61 24.14 -35.96
CA ASN A 433 -3.35 23.41 -35.80
C ASN A 433 -3.42 22.47 -34.59
N GLY A 434 -2.93 21.22 -34.73
CA GLY A 434 -2.84 20.28 -33.60
C GLY A 434 -1.64 20.50 -32.66
N PHE A 435 -0.72 21.36 -33.08
CA PHE A 435 0.47 21.72 -32.31
C PHE A 435 0.68 23.23 -32.36
N LEU A 436 1.10 23.80 -31.25
CA LEU A 436 1.59 25.16 -31.17
C LEU A 436 3.11 25.14 -30.94
N LEU A 437 3.84 25.99 -31.67
CA LEU A 437 5.29 26.08 -31.59
C LEU A 437 5.74 27.44 -31.09
N LEU A 438 6.72 27.41 -30.19
CA LEU A 438 7.42 28.57 -29.69
C LEU A 438 8.92 28.37 -29.95
N ASP A 439 9.54 29.26 -30.71
CA ASP A 439 11.00 29.26 -30.90
C ASP A 439 11.66 29.52 -29.54
N ALA A 440 12.47 28.57 -29.09
CA ALA A 440 13.06 28.58 -27.75
C ALA A 440 14.14 29.68 -27.59
N ASN A 441 14.69 30.17 -28.70
CA ASN A 441 15.80 31.13 -28.68
C ASN A 441 15.26 32.55 -28.46
N ASN A 442 14.29 32.96 -29.28
CA ASN A 442 13.73 34.33 -29.24
C ASN A 442 12.35 34.41 -28.56
N GLY A 443 11.74 33.26 -28.24
CA GLY A 443 10.41 33.18 -27.64
C GLY A 443 9.29 33.64 -28.57
N THR A 444 9.47 33.63 -29.89
CA THR A 444 8.39 33.97 -30.83
C THR A 444 7.55 32.76 -31.17
N ILE A 445 6.24 32.95 -31.30
CA ILE A 445 5.34 31.89 -31.78
C ILE A 445 5.62 31.66 -33.25
N VAL A 446 5.68 30.40 -33.66
CA VAL A 446 6.01 29.99 -35.02
C VAL A 446 4.87 29.16 -35.59
N ASP A 447 4.57 29.36 -36.87
CA ASP A 447 3.56 28.57 -37.56
C ASP A 447 4.00 27.10 -37.68
N SER A 448 3.30 26.23 -36.93
CA SER A 448 3.54 24.78 -36.91
C SER A 448 3.26 24.10 -38.24
N SER A 449 2.53 24.76 -39.14
CA SER A 449 2.23 24.25 -40.49
C SER A 449 3.47 24.09 -41.37
N THR A 450 4.56 24.78 -41.03
CA THR A 450 5.86 24.66 -41.71
C THR A 450 6.62 23.38 -41.32
N PHE A 451 6.25 22.73 -40.22
CA PHE A 451 6.93 21.55 -39.67
C PHE A 451 6.08 20.29 -39.74
N PHE A 452 4.77 20.42 -39.50
CA PHE A 452 3.85 19.29 -39.45
C PHE A 452 2.80 19.38 -40.55
N LYS A 453 2.67 18.32 -41.35
CA LYS A 453 1.63 18.20 -42.39
C LYS A 453 0.26 17.87 -41.80
N GLN A 454 0.23 17.27 -40.60
CA GLN A 454 -0.99 16.86 -39.91
C GLN A 454 -1.50 18.03 -39.06
N ARG A 455 -2.68 18.56 -39.44
CA ARG A 455 -3.29 19.75 -38.82
C ARG A 455 -4.45 19.45 -37.87
N ARG A 456 -4.90 18.19 -37.81
CA ARG A 456 -6.13 17.80 -37.12
C ARG A 456 -5.79 17.12 -35.79
N ILE A 457 -6.55 17.47 -34.77
CA ILE A 457 -6.64 16.80 -33.48
C ILE A 457 -7.81 15.83 -33.54
#